data_AF-K2JQF6-F1
#
_entry.id   AF-K2JQF6-F1
#
_cell.length_a   1.000
_cell.length_b   1.000
_cell.length_c   1.000
_cell.angle_alpha   90.00
_cell.angle_beta   90.00
_cell.angle_gamma   90.00
#
_symmetry.space_group_name_H-M   'P 1'
#
loop_
_entity.id
_entity.type
_entity.pdbx_description
1 polymer ?
#
loop_
_entity_poly.entity_id
_entity_poly.type
_entity_poly.pdbx_seq_one_letter_code
_entity_poly.pdbx_strand_id
1 'polypeptide(L)'
;MNTLKKHLAFIIPLVALLFSLECVLFINQAIEQKEKKLIEDYSVVLASTQKLSLELLRQNFSEIIALKEIDPNYSLEPLQKTLGMDGLKELKKIYPFFILYNFPHSPLKSA
;
A
#
# COMPACT_ATOMS: atom_id res chain seq x y z
N MET A 1 -30.81 -30.48 -37.05
CA MET A 1 -30.72 -29.08 -36.55
C MET A 1 -31.36 -28.86 -35.17
N ASN A 2 -32.22 -29.76 -34.66
CA ASN A 2 -32.86 -29.58 -33.34
C ASN A 2 -32.06 -30.15 -32.14
N THR A 3 -31.20 -31.13 -32.36
CA THR A 3 -30.37 -31.75 -31.30
C THR A 3 -29.22 -30.84 -30.86
N LEU A 4 -28.54 -30.18 -31.81
CA LEU A 4 -27.46 -29.24 -31.52
C LEU A 4 -27.94 -28.04 -30.69
N LYS A 5 -29.13 -27.49 -31.01
CA LYS A 5 -29.77 -26.42 -30.20
C LYS A 5 -30.08 -26.88 -28.78
N LYS A 6 -30.51 -28.14 -28.59
CA LYS A 6 -30.78 -28.70 -27.26
C LYS A 6 -29.51 -28.91 -26.43
N HIS A 7 -28.41 -29.35 -27.05
CA HIS A 7 -27.13 -29.47 -26.35
C HIS A 7 -26.51 -28.10 -26.02
N LEU A 8 -26.56 -27.14 -26.94
CA LEU A 8 -26.11 -25.75 -26.67
C LEU A 8 -26.94 -25.06 -25.59
N ALA A 9 -28.25 -25.34 -25.50
CA ALA A 9 -29.10 -24.81 -24.43
C ALA A 9 -28.68 -25.27 -23.03
N PHE A 10 -27.96 -26.40 -22.91
CA PHE A 10 -27.42 -26.88 -21.64
C PHE A 10 -25.96 -26.42 -21.41
N ILE A 11 -25.17 -26.34 -22.48
CA ILE A 11 -23.76 -25.91 -22.43
C ILE A 11 -23.64 -24.43 -22.09
N ILE A 12 -24.49 -23.56 -22.66
CA ILE A 12 -24.40 -22.11 -22.44
C ILE A 12 -24.56 -21.74 -20.95
N PRO A 13 -25.57 -22.24 -20.21
CA PRO A 13 -25.68 -22.00 -18.78
C PRO A 13 -24.49 -22.53 -17.97
N LEU A 14 -23.98 -23.71 -18.32
CA LEU A 14 -22.81 -24.30 -17.65
C LEU A 14 -21.55 -23.44 -17.85
N VAL A 15 -21.31 -22.96 -19.08
CA VAL A 15 -20.19 -22.07 -19.39
C VAL A 15 -20.36 -20.71 -18.68
N ALA A 16 -21.57 -20.16 -18.65
CA ALA A 16 -21.84 -18.91 -17.93
C ALA A 16 -21.60 -19.03 -16.43
N LEU A 17 -21.96 -20.18 -15.83
CA LEU A 17 -21.70 -20.47 -14.42
C LEU A 17 -20.21 -20.64 -14.14
N LEU A 18 -19.49 -21.38 -14.98
CA LEU A 18 -18.05 -21.54 -14.86
C LEU A 18 -17.32 -20.20 -15.01
N PHE A 19 -17.73 -19.39 -15.98
CA PHE A 19 -17.17 -18.06 -16.22
C PHE A 19 -17.41 -17.13 -15.03
N SER A 20 -18.59 -17.19 -14.43
CA SER A 20 -18.92 -16.39 -13.24
C SER A 20 -18.04 -16.79 -12.05
N LEU A 21 -17.81 -18.10 -11.85
CA LEU A 21 -16.91 -18.60 -10.81
C LEU A 21 -15.46 -18.16 -11.05
N GLU A 22 -14.99 -18.29 -12.30
CA GLU A 22 -13.65 -17.88 -12.71
C GLU A 22 -13.44 -16.36 -12.48
N CYS A 23 -14.43 -15.53 -12.81
CA CYS A 23 -14.37 -14.09 -12.54
C CYS A 23 -14.23 -13.78 -11.05
N VAL A 24 -14.97 -14.48 -10.18
CA VAL A 24 -14.89 -14.27 -8.72
C VAL A 24 -13.50 -14.67 -8.21
N LEU A 25 -12.98 -15.82 -8.64
CA LEU A 25 -11.64 -16.27 -8.27
C LEU A 25 -10.55 -15.30 -8.73
N PHE A 26 -10.67 -14.82 -9.98
CA PHE A 26 -9.73 -13.86 -10.55
C PHE A 26 -9.75 -12.52 -9.79
N ILE A 27 -10.93 -11.99 -9.47
CA ILE A 27 -11.07 -10.75 -8.69
C ILE A 27 -10.45 -10.91 -7.30
N ASN A 28 -10.74 -12.01 -6.61
CA ASN A 28 -10.16 -12.27 -5.29
C ASN A 28 -8.63 -12.34 -5.34
N GLN A 29 -8.06 -13.03 -6.34
CA GLN A 29 -6.61 -13.10 -6.50
C GLN A 29 -6.01 -11.73 -6.85
N ALA A 30 -6.69 -10.92 -7.66
CA ALA A 30 -6.26 -9.55 -7.95
C ALA A 30 -6.30 -8.67 -6.69
N ILE A 31 -7.31 -8.82 -5.84
CA ILE A 31 -7.41 -8.11 -4.56
C ILE A 31 -6.28 -8.54 -3.63
N GLU A 32 -6.05 -9.84 -3.42
CA GLU A 32 -4.96 -10.34 -2.59
C GLU A 32 -3.59 -9.85 -3.06
N GLN A 33 -3.35 -9.82 -4.38
CA GLN A 33 -2.10 -9.27 -4.93
C GLN A 33 -1.98 -7.76 -4.66
N LYS A 34 -3.07 -7.00 -4.77
CA LYS A 34 -3.06 -5.57 -4.43
C LYS A 34 -2.83 -5.34 -2.95
N GLU A 35 -3.48 -6.10 -2.07
CA GLU A 35 -3.28 -6.02 -0.62
C GLU A 35 -1.85 -6.37 -0.24
N LYS A 36 -1.29 -7.44 -0.81
CA LYS A 36 0.10 -7.82 -0.58
C LYS A 36 1.06 -6.70 -1.00
N LYS A 37 0.85 -6.10 -2.17
CA LYS A 37 1.67 -4.98 -2.65
C LYS A 37 1.53 -3.73 -1.77
N LEU A 38 0.32 -3.45 -1.29
CA LEU A 38 0.06 -2.33 -0.36
C LEU A 38 0.74 -2.54 1.00
N ILE A 39 0.85 -3.79 1.47
CA ILE A 39 1.55 -4.12 2.72
C ILE A 39 3.07 -4.03 2.55
N GLU A 40 3.60 -4.49 1.41
CA GLU A 40 5.05 -4.51 1.14
C GLU A 40 5.64 -3.10 0.86
N ASP A 41 4.86 -2.22 0.22
CA ASP A 41 5.28 -0.86 -0.14
C ASP A 41 4.87 0.22 0.91
N TYR A 42 4.47 -0.17 2.13
CA TYR A 42 4.07 0.79 3.16
C TYR A 42 5.29 1.40 3.86
N SER A 43 5.74 2.52 3.32
CA SER A 43 6.79 3.34 3.93
C SER A 43 6.18 4.58 4.62
N VAL A 44 6.42 4.71 5.93
CA VAL A 44 5.99 5.90 6.69
C VAL A 44 7.14 6.89 6.75
N VAL A 45 6.87 8.14 6.38
CA VAL A 45 7.80 9.26 6.56
C VAL A 45 7.55 9.88 7.93
N LEU A 46 8.47 9.70 8.87
CA LEU A 46 8.49 10.43 10.12
C LEU A 46 9.22 11.76 9.94
N ALA A 47 8.58 12.85 10.32
CA ALA A 47 9.18 14.17 10.42
C ALA A 47 9.39 14.51 11.90
N SER A 48 10.62 14.81 12.30
CA SER A 48 10.98 15.07 13.71
C SER A 48 11.81 16.34 13.87
N THR A 49 11.63 17.00 15.00
CA THR A 49 12.44 18.13 15.47
C THR A 49 13.81 17.69 15.96
N GLN A 50 13.93 16.42 16.38
CA GLN A 50 15.15 15.82 16.93
C GLN A 50 15.59 14.63 16.09
N LYS A 51 16.91 14.40 16.02
CA LYS A 51 17.47 13.26 15.29
C LYS A 51 17.03 11.96 15.97
N LEU A 52 16.13 11.22 15.32
CA LEU A 52 15.69 9.91 15.80
C LEU A 52 16.76 8.88 15.45
N SER A 53 17.21 8.14 16.47
CA SER A 53 18.07 6.98 16.28
C SER A 53 17.23 5.70 16.32
N LEU A 54 17.69 4.67 15.61
CA LEU A 54 16.97 3.40 15.51
C LEU A 54 16.83 2.75 16.90
N GLU A 55 17.81 2.97 17.77
CA GLU A 55 17.85 2.49 19.15
C GLU A 55 16.73 3.11 20.01
N LEU A 56 16.51 4.43 19.90
CA LEU A 56 15.43 5.13 20.63
C LEU A 56 14.04 4.70 20.14
N LEU A 57 13.91 4.45 18.84
CA LEU A 57 12.67 3.99 18.23
C LEU A 57 12.37 2.54 18.62
N ARG A 58 13.37 1.66 18.65
CA ARG A 58 13.22 0.26 19.10
C ARG A 58 12.86 0.10 20.57
N GLN A 59 13.25 1.05 21.42
CA GLN A 59 12.84 1.05 22.83
C GLN A 59 11.32 1.19 23.01
N ASN A 60 10.65 1.92 22.11
CA ASN A 60 9.22 2.18 22.18
C ASN A 60 8.41 1.32 21.20
N PHE A 61 9.04 0.88 20.09
CA PHE A 61 8.40 0.11 19.02
C PHE A 61 9.35 -0.98 18.54
N SER A 62 9.17 -2.20 19.07
CA SER A 62 9.99 -3.38 18.73
C SER A 62 9.83 -3.83 17.28
N GLU A 63 8.75 -3.42 16.62
CA GLU A 63 8.42 -3.73 15.23
C GLU A 63 9.27 -2.95 14.21
N ILE A 64 10.18 -2.08 14.69
CA ILE A 64 11.04 -1.23 13.87
C ILE A 64 12.27 -2.00 13.33
N ILE A 65 12.23 -2.46 12.08
CA ILE A 65 13.25 -3.22 11.34
C ILE A 65 14.37 -2.34 10.78
N ALA A 66 14.07 -1.30 9.99
CA ALA A 66 15.07 -0.47 9.32
C ALA A 66 14.70 1.02 9.22
N LEU A 67 15.63 1.89 9.61
CA LEU A 67 15.51 3.34 9.52
C LEU A 67 16.35 3.84 8.34
N LYS A 68 15.73 4.51 7.35
CA LYS A 68 16.45 5.09 6.21
C LYS A 68 16.28 6.60 6.21
N GLU A 69 17.40 7.32 6.29
CA GLU A 69 17.40 8.77 6.09
C GLU A 69 17.02 9.06 4.64
N ILE A 70 16.02 9.92 4.45
CA ILE A 70 15.52 10.29 3.12
C ILE A 70 15.94 11.71 2.81
N ASP A 71 16.32 11.95 1.56
CA ASP A 71 16.47 13.32 1.08
C ASP A 71 15.08 13.97 1.02
N PRO A 72 14.82 15.01 1.84
CA PRO A 72 13.53 15.69 1.89
C PRO A 72 13.19 16.45 0.60
N ASN A 73 14.10 16.53 -0.37
CA ASN A 73 13.80 17.10 -1.68
C ASN A 73 13.16 16.10 -2.65
N TYR A 74 13.44 14.81 -2.52
CA TYR A 74 12.92 13.78 -3.43
C TYR A 74 11.59 13.18 -2.95
N SER A 75 11.44 12.94 -1.64
CA SER A 75 10.26 12.24 -1.11
C SER A 75 9.05 13.15 -0.81
N LEU A 76 9.24 14.47 -0.81
CA LEU A 76 8.19 15.43 -0.45
C LEU A 76 7.49 16.05 -1.67
N GLU A 77 7.79 15.61 -2.89
CA GLU A 77 7.11 16.09 -4.11
C GLU A 77 5.57 15.93 -4.05
N PRO A 78 5.02 14.80 -3.53
CA PRO A 78 3.57 14.67 -3.33
C PRO A 78 3.04 15.67 -2.29
N LEU A 79 3.78 15.87 -1.20
CA LEU A 79 3.45 16.84 -0.14
C LEU A 79 3.53 18.29 -0.65
N GLN A 80 4.45 18.58 -1.56
CA GLN A 80 4.57 19.89 -2.21
C GLN A 80 3.32 20.21 -3.04
N LYS A 81 2.76 19.22 -3.75
CA LYS A 81 1.52 19.38 -4.53
C LYS A 81 0.32 19.67 -3.65
N THR A 82 0.28 19.17 -2.42
CA THR A 82 -0.84 19.39 -1.48
C THR A 82 -0.70 20.65 -0.64
N LEU A 83 0.51 20.97 -0.15
CA LEU A 83 0.76 22.07 0.79
C LEU A 83 1.27 23.36 0.12
N GLY A 84 1.68 23.30 -1.15
CA GLY A 84 2.37 24.40 -1.83
C GLY A 84 3.82 24.59 -1.36
N MET A 85 4.58 25.43 -2.07
CA MET A 85 6.00 25.68 -1.79
C MET A 85 6.25 26.32 -0.43
N ASP A 86 5.38 27.25 -0.01
CA ASP A 86 5.56 27.99 1.25
C ASP A 86 5.21 27.13 2.47
N GLY A 87 4.14 26.33 2.38
CA GLY A 87 3.77 25.36 3.41
C GLY A 87 4.86 24.30 3.59
N LEU A 88 5.48 23.84 2.50
CA LEU A 88 6.58 22.89 2.58
C LEU A 88 7.85 23.49 3.21
N LYS A 89 8.14 24.78 2.96
CA LYS A 89 9.28 25.48 3.59
C LYS A 89 9.10 25.63 5.09
N GLU A 90 7.92 26.03 5.55
CA GLU A 90 7.61 26.10 6.98
C GLU A 90 7.69 24.69 7.63
N LEU A 91 7.18 23.66 6.95
CA LEU A 91 7.28 22.28 7.44
C LEU A 91 8.74 21.81 7.58
N LYS A 92 9.59 22.08 6.59
CA LYS A 92 11.04 21.75 6.64
C LYS A 92 11.76 22.52 7.76
N LYS A 93 11.29 23.71 8.09
CA LYS A 93 11.85 24.55 9.16
C LYS A 93 11.48 24.02 10.55
N ILE A 94 10.26 23.51 10.71
CA ILE A 94 9.76 22.95 11.97
C ILE A 94 10.28 21.52 12.18
N TYR A 95 10.37 20.72 11.12
CA TYR A 95 10.79 19.31 11.16
C TYR A 95 11.97 19.07 10.22
N PRO A 96 13.22 19.30 10.67
CA PRO A 96 14.40 19.16 9.82
C PRO A 96 14.77 17.70 9.52
N PHE A 97 14.32 16.73 10.33
CA PHE A 97 14.67 15.31 10.13
C PHE A 97 13.50 14.56 9.53
N PHE A 98 13.65 14.13 8.27
CA PHE A 98 12.70 13.25 7.59
C PHE A 98 13.30 11.85 7.47
N ILE A 99 12.57 10.85 7.93
CA ILE A 99 13.08 9.49 8.03
C ILE A 99 12.02 8.51 7.53
N LEU A 100 12.41 7.63 6.62
CA LEU A 100 11.55 6.58 6.07
C LEU A 100 11.70 5.34 6.93
N TYR A 101 10.58 4.78 7.36
CA TYR A 101 10.55 3.52 8.06
C TYR A 101 9.63 2.53 7.34
N ASN A 102 10.12 1.31 7.07
CA ASN A 102 9.39 0.28 6.35
C ASN A 102 8.85 -0.76 7.33
N PHE A 103 7.53 -0.86 7.46
CA PHE A 103 6.92 -1.89 8.29
C PHE A 103 6.93 -3.25 7.57
N PRO A 104 7.19 -4.37 8.25
CA PRO A 104 6.94 -5.71 7.69
C PRO A 104 5.43 -6.01 7.56
N HIS A 105 4.59 -5.34 8.35
CA HIS A 105 3.13 -5.52 8.40
C HIS A 105 2.41 -4.19 8.62
N SER A 106 1.32 -3.94 7.90
CA SER A 106 0.53 -2.70 8.04
C SER A 106 -0.13 -2.61 9.43
N PRO A 107 0.02 -1.50 10.18
CA PRO A 107 -0.61 -1.32 11.48
C PRO A 107 -2.15 -1.24 11.43
N LEU A 108 -2.74 -1.14 10.22
CA LEU A 108 -4.19 -1.08 10.00
C LEU A 108 -4.91 -2.43 10.15
N LYS A 109 -4.18 -3.55 10.36
CA LYS A 109 -4.78 -4.88 10.50
C LYS A 109 -5.09 -5.29 11.96
N SER A 110 -5.02 -4.36 12.90
CA SER A 110 -5.24 -4.58 14.35
C SER A 110 -6.56 -3.98 14.87
N ALA A 111 -7.63 -3.99 14.08
CA ALA A 111 -8.97 -3.63 14.54
C ALA A 111 -10.00 -4.65 14.02
#